data_AF-N8WYF3-F1
#
_entry.id   AF-N8WYF3-F1
#
_cell.length_a   1.000
_cell.length_b   1.000
_cell.length_c   1.000
_cell.angle_alpha   90.00
_cell.angle_beta   90.00
_cell.angle_gamma   90.00
#
_symmetry.space_group_name_H-M   'P 1'
#
loop_
_entity.id
_entity.type
_entity.pdbx_description
1 polymer ?
#
loop_
_entity_poly.entity_id
_entity_poly.type
_entity_poly.pdbx_seq_one_letter_code
_entity_poly.pdbx_strand_id
1 'polypeptide(L)'
;MNKWLIFISILPLSSFSFANSDFETELRSECAKVKSYANSGRKFYDQKQYQNALGQFQQQASWSAFCAMHSENSDVSFSENAITTAFNNVSLSYFKSGKPQWARAWFSVFPQAKSSQFNLKQLPPPQKTQNLAGIYIQHAGFGHWNTIQVKRIKNSYQIHFNGLYMGLNSMIYGPNIGEFKTTMPVNKNQTAYRSDDCKINLNFAFDPKQGQQVILKQDSGSSGCGFGHNVYADGHYLKVES
;
A
#
# COMPACT_ATOMS: atom_id res chain seq x y z
N MET A 1 41.36 -20.76 61.42
CA MET A 1 40.58 -21.49 60.39
C MET A 1 39.27 -20.75 60.14
N ASN A 2 39.12 -20.30 58.89
CA ASN A 2 37.98 -19.75 58.13
C ASN A 2 36.61 -19.55 58.81
N LYS A 3 35.94 -18.43 58.47
CA LYS A 3 34.98 -18.38 57.33
C LYS A 3 34.49 -16.95 57.09
N TRP A 4 34.82 -16.41 55.92
CA TRP A 4 34.26 -15.16 55.38
C TRP A 4 33.02 -15.53 54.56
N LEU A 5 31.86 -14.98 54.91
CA LEU A 5 30.61 -15.16 54.18
C LEU A 5 30.49 -14.06 53.13
N ILE A 6 30.70 -14.41 51.87
CA ILE A 6 30.42 -13.54 50.72
C ILE A 6 28.95 -13.77 50.34
N PHE A 7 28.11 -12.76 50.57
CA PHE A 7 26.75 -12.70 50.02
C PHE A 7 26.84 -12.22 48.56
N ILE A 8 26.59 -13.14 47.63
CA ILE A 8 26.42 -12.82 46.20
C ILE A 8 24.94 -12.48 45.98
N SER A 9 24.65 -11.20 45.85
CA SER A 9 23.33 -10.70 45.43
C SER A 9 23.14 -10.98 43.94
N ILE A 10 22.34 -11.99 43.60
CA ILE A 10 21.94 -12.27 42.22
C ILE A 10 20.83 -11.28 41.84
N LEU A 11 21.18 -10.27 41.04
CA LEU A 11 20.21 -9.42 40.35
C LEU A 11 19.61 -10.21 39.18
N PRO A 12 18.29 -10.42 39.10
CA PRO A 12 17.68 -10.99 37.91
C PRO A 12 17.75 -9.96 36.78
N LEU A 13 18.55 -10.27 35.75
CA LEU A 13 18.44 -9.65 34.43
C LEU A 13 17.07 -10.03 33.86
N SER A 14 16.10 -9.12 33.96
CA SER A 14 14.83 -9.22 33.24
C SER A 14 15.09 -9.02 31.75
N SER A 15 15.16 -10.14 31.03
CA SER A 15 15.23 -10.17 29.56
C SER A 15 14.00 -9.48 28.95
N PHE A 16 14.23 -8.53 28.05
CA PHE A 16 13.22 -7.95 27.18
C PHE A 16 12.71 -9.03 26.19
N SER A 17 11.73 -9.84 26.59
CA SER A 17 11.09 -10.85 25.72
C SER A 17 9.62 -10.56 25.38
N PHE A 18 9.07 -9.44 25.84
CA PHE A 18 7.63 -9.16 25.75
C PHE A 18 7.16 -8.67 24.35
N ALA A 19 7.98 -7.98 23.57
CA ALA A 19 7.54 -7.45 22.27
C ALA A 19 7.41 -8.52 21.17
N ASN A 20 8.10 -9.65 21.31
CA ASN A 20 8.10 -10.72 20.30
C ASN A 20 6.87 -11.65 20.45
N SER A 21 6.43 -11.90 21.68
CA SER A 21 5.24 -12.72 21.94
C SER A 21 3.96 -12.06 21.44
N ASP A 22 3.85 -10.74 21.57
CA ASP A 22 2.65 -10.00 21.18
C ASP A 22 2.51 -9.97 19.66
N PHE A 23 3.62 -9.73 18.93
CA PHE A 23 3.65 -9.77 17.47
C PHE A 23 3.26 -11.13 16.91
N GLU A 24 3.88 -12.22 17.37
CA GLU A 24 3.60 -13.57 16.85
C GLU A 24 2.15 -14.00 17.15
N THR A 25 1.63 -13.63 18.32
CA THR A 25 0.25 -13.93 18.70
C THR A 25 -0.74 -13.21 17.79
N GLU A 26 -0.54 -11.91 17.55
CA GLU A 26 -1.39 -11.14 16.64
C GLU A 26 -1.27 -11.64 15.19
N LEU A 27 -0.04 -11.90 14.73
CA LEU A 27 0.24 -12.46 13.41
C LEU A 27 -0.55 -13.77 13.19
N ARG A 28 -0.38 -14.77 14.05
CA ARG A 28 -1.10 -16.05 13.93
C ARG A 28 -2.61 -15.87 13.94
N SER A 29 -3.12 -15.00 14.82
CA SER A 29 -4.55 -14.70 14.94
C SER A 29 -5.13 -14.11 13.65
N GLU A 30 -4.45 -13.15 13.03
CA GLU A 30 -4.91 -12.53 11.79
C GLU A 30 -4.69 -13.43 10.57
N CYS A 31 -3.57 -14.16 10.51
CA CYS A 31 -3.29 -15.10 9.44
C CYS A 31 -4.31 -16.25 9.38
N ALA A 32 -4.80 -16.72 10.53
CA ALA A 32 -5.88 -17.70 10.60
C ALA A 32 -7.21 -17.21 10.00
N LYS A 33 -7.45 -15.89 9.96
CA LYS A 33 -8.70 -15.28 9.45
C LYS A 33 -8.74 -15.14 7.94
N VAL A 34 -7.61 -15.27 7.22
CA VAL A 34 -7.55 -15.06 5.75
C VAL A 34 -8.59 -15.89 4.99
N LYS A 35 -8.80 -17.17 5.38
CA LYS A 35 -9.82 -18.03 4.77
C LYS A 35 -11.24 -17.52 5.02
N SER A 36 -11.50 -16.98 6.21
CA SER A 36 -12.80 -16.39 6.56
C SER A 36 -13.09 -15.13 5.73
N TYR A 37 -12.08 -14.26 5.56
CA TYR A 37 -12.17 -13.09 4.69
C TYR A 37 -12.51 -13.48 3.25
N ALA A 38 -11.84 -14.51 2.71
CA ALA A 38 -12.11 -15.02 1.37
C ALA A 38 -13.57 -15.54 1.21
N ASN A 39 -14.03 -16.35 2.18
CA ASN A 39 -15.39 -16.91 2.15
C ASN A 39 -16.47 -15.84 2.28
N SER A 40 -16.28 -14.89 3.20
CA SER A 40 -17.20 -13.77 3.42
C SER A 40 -17.25 -12.84 2.22
N GLY A 41 -16.08 -12.51 1.65
CA GLY A 41 -15.98 -11.74 0.42
C GLY A 41 -16.70 -12.40 -0.74
N ARG A 42 -16.51 -13.71 -0.93
CA ARG A 42 -17.22 -14.48 -1.96
C ARG A 42 -18.73 -14.44 -1.76
N LYS A 43 -19.21 -14.69 -0.54
CA LYS A 43 -20.65 -14.63 -0.22
C LYS A 43 -21.25 -13.27 -0.59
N PHE A 44 -20.60 -12.18 -0.19
CA PHE A 44 -21.06 -10.83 -0.53
C PHE A 44 -21.01 -10.55 -2.02
N TYR A 45 -19.96 -11.01 -2.70
CA TYR A 45 -19.78 -10.83 -4.13
C TYR A 45 -20.89 -11.55 -4.92
N ASP A 46 -21.20 -12.80 -4.57
CA ASP A 46 -22.25 -13.60 -5.18
C ASP A 46 -23.64 -12.96 -4.96
N GLN A 47 -23.82 -12.29 -3.82
CA GLN A 47 -25.02 -11.50 -3.50
C GLN A 47 -25.03 -10.10 -4.14
N LYS A 48 -24.05 -9.77 -4.98
CA LYS A 48 -23.86 -8.45 -5.61
C LYS A 48 -23.65 -7.30 -4.62
N GLN A 49 -23.31 -7.59 -3.37
CA GLN A 49 -22.95 -6.62 -2.35
C GLN A 49 -21.47 -6.24 -2.46
N TYR A 50 -21.09 -5.62 -3.58
CA TYR A 50 -19.69 -5.46 -3.96
C TYR A 50 -18.86 -4.61 -3.00
N GLN A 51 -19.46 -3.64 -2.31
CA GLN A 51 -18.76 -2.84 -1.30
C GLN A 51 -18.40 -3.67 -0.05
N ASN A 52 -19.31 -4.55 0.39
CA ASN A 52 -19.05 -5.48 1.49
C ASN A 52 -18.01 -6.53 1.09
N ALA A 53 -18.12 -7.05 -0.14
CA ALA A 53 -17.14 -7.97 -0.71
C ALA A 53 -15.75 -7.33 -0.79
N LEU A 54 -15.67 -6.08 -1.24
CA LEU A 54 -14.44 -5.32 -1.35
C LEU A 54 -13.70 -5.24 -0.02
N GLY A 55 -14.39 -4.86 1.07
CA GLY A 55 -13.78 -4.79 2.39
C GLY A 55 -13.19 -6.13 2.85
N GLN A 56 -13.92 -7.23 2.64
CA GLN A 56 -13.44 -8.57 2.98
C GLN A 56 -12.25 -9.01 2.10
N PHE A 57 -12.32 -8.78 0.80
CA PHE A 57 -11.23 -9.14 -0.10
C PHE A 57 -9.97 -8.28 0.09
N GLN A 58 -10.11 -7.03 0.53
CA GLN A 58 -8.95 -6.21 0.92
C GLN A 58 -8.24 -6.83 2.12
N GLN A 59 -8.97 -7.25 3.16
CA GLN A 59 -8.38 -7.98 4.29
C GLN A 59 -7.73 -9.30 3.84
N GLN A 60 -8.37 -10.05 2.93
CA GLN A 60 -7.77 -11.26 2.37
C GLN A 60 -6.44 -10.95 1.65
N ALA A 61 -6.41 -9.93 0.78
CA ALA A 61 -5.23 -9.55 0.01
C ALA A 61 -4.09 -9.08 0.92
N SER A 62 -4.39 -8.20 1.88
CA SER A 62 -3.41 -7.66 2.81
C SER A 62 -2.79 -8.73 3.70
N TRP A 63 -3.62 -9.52 4.39
CA TRP A 63 -3.12 -10.53 5.31
C TRP A 63 -2.48 -11.71 4.60
N SER A 64 -2.99 -12.17 3.44
CA SER A 64 -2.30 -13.25 2.70
C SER A 64 -0.88 -12.86 2.27
N ALA A 65 -0.69 -11.62 1.82
CA ALA A 65 0.63 -11.12 1.44
C ALA A 65 1.56 -10.93 2.66
N PHE A 66 1.03 -10.38 3.76
CA PHE A 66 1.80 -10.16 4.98
C PHE A 66 2.23 -11.49 5.62
N CYS A 67 1.28 -12.42 5.80
CA CYS A 67 1.55 -13.73 6.40
C CYS A 67 2.54 -14.56 5.59
N ALA A 68 2.55 -14.43 4.26
CA ALA A 68 3.53 -15.10 3.40
C ALA A 68 4.97 -14.60 3.65
N MET A 69 5.14 -13.31 3.93
CA MET A 69 6.45 -12.74 4.30
C MET A 69 6.92 -13.23 5.68
N HIS A 70 6.00 -13.65 6.55
CA HIS A 70 6.28 -14.21 7.88
C HIS A 70 5.94 -15.70 7.99
N SER A 71 6.12 -16.47 6.91
CA SER A 71 5.69 -17.87 6.85
C SER A 71 6.29 -18.77 7.94
N GLU A 72 7.46 -18.42 8.47
CA GLU A 72 8.10 -19.12 9.59
C GLU A 72 7.36 -18.95 10.92
N ASN A 73 6.63 -17.83 11.11
CA ASN A 73 6.02 -17.45 12.39
C ASN A 73 4.49 -17.40 12.35
N SER A 74 3.87 -17.49 11.17
CA SER A 74 2.42 -17.30 10.97
C SER A 74 1.57 -18.57 11.05
N ASP A 75 2.17 -19.75 11.19
CA ASP A 75 1.54 -21.09 11.18
C ASP A 75 0.76 -21.45 9.90
N VAL A 76 0.69 -20.55 8.93
CA VAL A 76 0.03 -20.74 7.63
C VAL A 76 0.91 -20.15 6.54
N SER A 77 0.89 -20.77 5.36
CA SER A 77 1.64 -20.28 4.20
C SER A 77 0.71 -20.02 3.03
N PHE A 78 0.97 -18.94 2.29
CA PHE A 78 0.23 -18.57 1.10
C PHE A 78 1.16 -18.60 -0.11
N SER A 79 0.77 -19.34 -1.14
CA SER A 79 1.49 -19.30 -2.41
C SER A 79 1.27 -17.96 -3.12
N GLU A 80 2.21 -17.59 -4.00
CA GLU A 80 2.07 -16.40 -4.86
C GLU A 80 0.74 -16.42 -5.64
N ASN A 81 0.31 -17.60 -6.09
CA ASN A 81 -0.94 -17.76 -6.82
C ASN A 81 -2.16 -17.45 -5.93
N ALA A 82 -2.15 -17.86 -4.64
CA ALA A 82 -3.21 -17.57 -3.70
C ALA A 82 -3.30 -16.06 -3.37
N ILE A 83 -2.15 -15.41 -3.19
CA ILE A 83 -2.06 -13.95 -2.97
C ILE A 83 -2.56 -13.21 -4.21
N THR A 84 -2.10 -13.63 -5.40
CA THR A 84 -2.54 -13.05 -6.68
C THR A 84 -4.07 -13.17 -6.84
N THR A 85 -4.66 -14.31 -6.50
CA THR A 85 -6.12 -14.49 -6.51
C THR A 85 -6.81 -13.52 -5.54
N ALA A 86 -6.29 -13.34 -4.32
CA ALA A 86 -6.84 -12.39 -3.35
C ALA A 86 -6.83 -10.95 -3.89
N PHE A 87 -5.73 -10.50 -4.50
CA PHE A 87 -5.65 -9.19 -5.15
C PHE A 87 -6.62 -9.07 -6.34
N ASN A 88 -6.75 -10.12 -7.16
CA ASN A 88 -7.69 -10.12 -8.28
C ASN A 88 -9.16 -10.04 -7.81
N ASN A 89 -9.51 -10.63 -6.66
CA ASN A 89 -10.86 -10.52 -6.08
C ASN A 89 -11.20 -9.07 -5.69
N VAL A 90 -10.22 -8.33 -5.15
CA VAL A 90 -10.34 -6.89 -4.89
C VAL A 90 -10.60 -6.14 -6.19
N SER A 91 -9.78 -6.38 -7.22
CA SER A 91 -9.93 -5.74 -8.53
C SER A 91 -11.30 -5.99 -9.15
N LEU A 92 -11.78 -7.24 -9.13
CA LEU A 92 -13.08 -7.62 -9.68
C LEU A 92 -14.22 -6.93 -8.93
N SER A 93 -14.12 -6.79 -7.62
CA SER A 93 -15.11 -6.09 -6.79
C SER A 93 -15.18 -4.60 -7.13
N TYR A 94 -14.02 -3.94 -7.32
CA TYR A 94 -13.98 -2.57 -7.83
C TYR A 94 -14.60 -2.45 -9.22
N PHE A 95 -14.28 -3.38 -10.12
CA PHE A 95 -14.80 -3.35 -11.48
C PHE A 95 -16.33 -3.48 -11.50
N LYS A 96 -16.88 -4.44 -10.75
CA LYS A 96 -18.33 -4.63 -10.61
C LYS A 96 -19.03 -3.45 -9.92
N SER A 97 -18.31 -2.68 -9.11
CA SER A 97 -18.79 -1.44 -8.48
C SER A 97 -18.66 -0.21 -9.38
N GLY A 98 -18.32 -0.36 -10.67
CA GLY A 98 -18.18 0.77 -11.59
C GLY A 98 -16.92 1.61 -11.37
N LYS A 99 -15.89 1.05 -10.73
CA LYS A 99 -14.60 1.73 -10.45
C LYS A 99 -13.45 1.09 -11.24
N PRO A 100 -13.43 1.20 -12.59
CA PRO A 100 -12.47 0.49 -13.43
C PRO A 100 -11.01 0.92 -13.21
N GLN A 101 -10.73 2.16 -12.80
CA GLN A 101 -9.35 2.59 -12.55
C GLN A 101 -8.79 2.03 -11.24
N TRP A 102 -9.60 1.92 -10.19
CA TRP A 102 -9.23 1.15 -9.01
C TRP A 102 -8.96 -0.31 -9.36
N ALA A 103 -9.85 -0.94 -10.13
CA ALA A 103 -9.64 -2.32 -10.58
C ALA A 103 -8.32 -2.49 -11.36
N ARG A 104 -8.01 -1.54 -12.24
CA ARG A 104 -6.77 -1.48 -13.01
C ARG A 104 -5.54 -1.42 -12.10
N ALA A 105 -5.53 -0.53 -11.12
CA ALA A 105 -4.42 -0.41 -10.18
C ALA A 105 -4.16 -1.71 -9.41
N TRP A 106 -5.21 -2.38 -8.93
CA TRP A 106 -5.08 -3.66 -8.23
C TRP A 106 -4.63 -4.81 -9.13
N PHE A 107 -5.10 -4.90 -10.39
CA PHE A 107 -4.57 -5.89 -11.34
C PHE A 107 -3.10 -5.66 -11.69
N SER A 108 -2.65 -4.39 -11.69
CA SER A 108 -1.26 -4.04 -12.00
C SER A 108 -0.26 -4.39 -10.89
N VAL A 109 -0.70 -4.85 -9.70
CA VAL A 109 0.21 -5.29 -8.62
C VAL A 109 0.96 -6.56 -9.02
N PHE A 110 0.29 -7.50 -9.69
CA PHE A 110 0.88 -8.74 -10.22
C PHE A 110 0.81 -8.75 -11.75
N PRO A 111 1.61 -7.92 -12.45
CA PRO A 111 1.44 -7.68 -13.88
C PRO A 111 1.81 -8.87 -14.76
N GLN A 112 2.58 -9.83 -14.24
CA GLN A 112 2.98 -11.04 -14.95
C GLN A 112 2.01 -12.22 -14.76
N ALA A 113 1.09 -12.13 -13.79
CA ALA A 113 0.11 -13.18 -13.58
C ALA A 113 -0.88 -13.23 -14.74
N LYS A 114 -1.06 -14.43 -15.34
CA LYS A 114 -1.98 -14.64 -16.47
C LYS A 114 -3.41 -14.23 -16.13
N SER A 115 -3.86 -14.47 -14.90
CA SER A 115 -5.18 -14.06 -14.40
C SER A 115 -5.33 -12.53 -14.38
N SER A 116 -4.34 -11.80 -13.84
CA SER A 116 -4.33 -10.34 -13.84
C SER A 116 -4.35 -9.76 -15.25
N GLN A 117 -3.53 -10.30 -16.16
CA GLN A 117 -3.48 -9.86 -17.56
C GLN A 117 -4.80 -10.13 -18.30
N PHE A 118 -5.40 -11.29 -18.07
CA PHE A 118 -6.69 -11.65 -18.67
C PHE A 118 -7.80 -10.69 -18.19
N ASN A 119 -7.90 -10.46 -16.89
CA ASN A 119 -8.93 -9.57 -16.33
C ASN A 119 -8.71 -8.10 -16.71
N LEU A 120 -7.46 -7.64 -16.75
CA LEU A 120 -7.11 -6.27 -17.16
C LEU A 120 -7.61 -5.94 -18.58
N LYS A 121 -7.59 -6.92 -19.49
CA LYS A 121 -8.11 -6.78 -20.87
C LYS A 121 -9.63 -6.62 -20.93
N GLN A 122 -10.37 -7.00 -19.89
CA GLN A 122 -11.82 -6.85 -19.82
C GLN A 122 -12.26 -5.46 -19.35
N LEU A 123 -11.34 -4.66 -18.80
CA LEU A 123 -11.65 -3.31 -18.35
C LEU A 123 -11.84 -2.38 -19.55
N PRO A 124 -12.76 -1.39 -19.46
CA PRO A 124 -12.90 -0.37 -20.48
C PRO A 124 -11.58 0.40 -20.65
N PRO A 125 -11.26 0.87 -21.87
CA PRO A 125 -10.06 1.65 -22.10
C PRO A 125 -10.08 2.92 -21.24
N PRO A 126 -8.95 3.34 -20.66
CA PRO A 126 -8.87 4.59 -19.94
C PRO A 126 -9.26 5.78 -20.81
N GLN A 127 -9.96 6.75 -20.22
CA GLN A 127 -10.31 8.00 -20.89
C GLN A 127 -9.38 9.11 -20.42
N LYS A 128 -8.86 9.89 -21.36
CA LYS A 128 -8.02 11.05 -21.05
C LYS A 128 -8.90 12.20 -20.56
N THR A 129 -8.62 12.71 -19.37
CA THR A 129 -9.31 13.86 -18.79
C THR A 129 -8.40 15.08 -18.79
N GLN A 130 -8.95 16.28 -19.07
CA GLN A 130 -8.19 17.53 -18.93
C GLN A 130 -8.00 17.94 -17.46
N ASN A 131 -8.90 17.50 -16.58
CA ASN A 131 -8.81 17.78 -15.15
C ASN A 131 -7.85 16.81 -14.45
N LEU A 132 -6.82 17.36 -13.80
CA LEU A 132 -5.83 16.60 -13.04
C LEU A 132 -6.24 16.42 -11.56
N ALA A 133 -7.33 17.04 -11.10
CA ALA A 133 -7.86 16.78 -9.76
C ALA A 133 -8.30 15.32 -9.62
N GLY A 134 -8.09 14.74 -8.43
CA GLY A 134 -8.41 13.35 -8.14
C GLY A 134 -7.45 12.71 -7.14
N ILE A 135 -7.60 11.40 -6.96
CA ILE A 135 -6.69 10.58 -6.15
C ILE A 135 -5.84 9.72 -7.07
N TYR A 136 -4.54 9.75 -6.85
CA TYR A 136 -3.57 8.92 -7.54
C TYR A 136 -2.91 7.98 -6.54
N ILE A 137 -2.66 6.73 -6.95
CA ILE A 137 -2.12 5.71 -6.05
C ILE A 137 -0.95 4.94 -6.65
N GLN A 138 -0.06 4.49 -5.78
CA GLN A 138 1.01 3.54 -6.08
C GLN A 138 1.03 2.49 -4.98
N HIS A 139 1.18 1.20 -5.35
CA HIS A 139 1.19 0.12 -4.37
C HIS A 139 2.39 0.26 -3.43
N ALA A 140 2.15 0.22 -2.12
CA ALA A 140 3.17 0.40 -1.09
C ALA A 140 3.52 -0.90 -0.35
N GLY A 141 2.85 -2.01 -0.68
CA GLY A 141 2.98 -3.31 0.02
C GLY A 141 1.68 -3.74 0.68
N PHE A 142 1.47 -5.05 0.81
CA PHE A 142 0.31 -5.69 1.49
C PHE A 142 -1.06 -5.09 1.15
N GLY A 143 -1.26 -4.57 -0.07
CA GLY A 143 -2.55 -3.99 -0.48
C GLY A 143 -2.81 -2.57 0.03
N HIS A 144 -1.80 -1.93 0.64
CA HIS A 144 -1.78 -0.51 0.99
C HIS A 144 -1.14 0.32 -0.12
N TRP A 145 -1.39 1.63 -0.10
CA TRP A 145 -1.09 2.52 -1.22
C TRP A 145 -0.45 3.82 -0.73
N ASN A 146 0.61 4.24 -1.41
CA ASN A 146 1.01 5.65 -1.42
C ASN A 146 -0.09 6.43 -2.16
N THR A 147 -0.40 7.64 -1.70
CA THR A 147 -1.46 8.45 -2.29
C THR A 147 -0.96 9.85 -2.65
N ILE A 148 -1.44 10.35 -3.78
CA ILE A 148 -1.35 11.76 -4.15
C ILE A 148 -2.77 12.27 -4.35
N GLN A 149 -3.18 13.21 -3.49
CA GLN A 149 -4.45 13.90 -3.64
C GLN A 149 -4.22 15.23 -4.36
N VAL A 150 -4.92 15.43 -5.47
CA VAL A 150 -4.87 16.66 -6.27
C VAL A 150 -6.23 17.36 -6.17
N LYS A 151 -6.25 18.56 -5.61
CA LYS A 151 -7.47 19.39 -5.49
C LYS A 151 -7.31 20.66 -6.32
N ARG A 152 -8.30 20.96 -7.17
CA ARG A 152 -8.33 22.24 -7.89
C ARG A 152 -8.83 23.35 -6.96
N ILE A 153 -8.06 24.44 -6.85
CA ILE A 153 -8.44 25.64 -6.11
C ILE A 153 -8.19 26.85 -7.01
N LYS A 154 -9.27 27.48 -7.49
CA LYS A 154 -9.22 28.59 -8.45
C LYS A 154 -8.36 28.21 -9.68
N ASN A 155 -7.21 28.88 -9.84
CA ASN A 155 -6.28 28.73 -10.96
C ASN A 155 -5.04 27.87 -10.62
N SER A 156 -5.07 27.14 -9.50
CA SER A 156 -4.03 26.17 -9.15
C SER A 156 -4.61 24.81 -8.75
N TYR A 157 -3.76 23.80 -8.80
CA TYR A 157 -3.92 22.53 -8.13
C TYR A 157 -3.09 22.55 -6.85
N GLN A 158 -3.70 22.18 -5.73
CA GLN A 158 -2.99 21.76 -4.52
C GLN A 158 -2.75 20.26 -4.62
N ILE A 159 -1.51 19.85 -4.34
CA ILE A 159 -1.07 18.47 -4.45
C ILE A 159 -0.55 18.05 -3.08
N HIS A 160 -1.10 16.97 -2.53
CA HIS A 160 -0.70 16.40 -1.25
C HIS A 160 -0.28 14.96 -1.43
N PHE A 161 0.99 14.66 -1.18
CA PHE A 161 1.53 13.30 -1.18
C PHE A 161 1.53 12.74 0.24
N ASN A 162 1.12 11.46 0.37
CA ASN A 162 1.26 10.66 1.57
C ASN A 162 1.91 9.32 1.16
N GLY A 163 3.15 9.13 1.59
CA GLY A 163 3.95 7.94 1.36
C GLY A 163 3.95 7.02 2.56
N LEU A 164 4.01 5.72 2.27
CA LEU A 164 4.07 4.62 3.20
C LEU A 164 5.25 3.72 2.81
N TYR A 165 5.96 3.24 3.81
CA TYR A 165 6.85 2.09 3.67
C TYR A 165 6.30 0.94 4.52
N MET A 166 5.74 -0.06 3.85
CA MET A 166 5.20 -1.26 4.48
C MET A 166 6.34 -2.25 4.77
N GLY A 167 7.14 -1.95 5.80
CA GLY A 167 8.24 -2.82 6.27
C GLY A 167 7.77 -4.11 6.93
N LEU A 168 8.74 -4.88 7.46
CA LEU A 168 8.51 -6.22 8.03
C LEU A 168 7.34 -6.26 9.02
N ASN A 169 7.23 -5.32 9.96
CA ASN A 169 6.19 -5.39 10.98
C ASN A 169 5.01 -4.43 10.73
N SER A 170 4.89 -3.90 9.51
CA SER A 170 4.07 -2.72 9.22
C SER A 170 2.56 -2.92 9.37
N MET A 171 2.04 -4.14 9.21
CA MET A 171 0.61 -4.41 9.40
C MET A 171 0.19 -4.41 10.88
N ILE A 172 1.13 -4.65 11.80
CA ILE A 172 0.87 -4.76 13.25
C ILE A 172 1.35 -3.50 13.98
N TYR A 173 2.57 -3.03 13.69
CA TYR A 173 3.16 -1.86 14.37
C TYR A 173 3.08 -0.56 13.58
N GLY A 174 2.52 -0.61 12.37
CA GLY A 174 2.36 0.54 11.49
C GLY A 174 3.54 0.76 10.54
N PRO A 175 3.31 1.41 9.38
CA PRO A 175 4.36 1.72 8.42
C PRO A 175 5.15 2.97 8.82
N ASN A 176 6.33 3.13 8.22
CA ASN A 176 6.96 4.45 8.19
C ASN A 176 6.20 5.34 7.21
N ILE A 177 6.10 6.63 7.51
CA ILE A 177 5.31 7.59 6.74
C ILE A 177 6.15 8.80 6.30
N GLY A 178 5.70 9.48 5.26
CA GLY A 178 6.26 10.75 4.81
C GLY A 178 5.23 11.53 4.00
N GLU A 179 5.24 12.85 4.12
CA GLU A 179 4.29 13.70 3.41
C GLU A 179 4.97 14.93 2.83
N PHE A 180 4.41 15.44 1.73
CA PHE A 180 4.72 16.79 1.28
C PHE A 180 3.52 17.43 0.60
N LYS A 181 3.52 18.76 0.57
CA LYS A 181 2.52 19.57 -0.13
C LYS A 181 3.21 20.47 -1.14
N THR A 182 2.62 20.59 -2.33
CA THR A 182 3.06 21.53 -3.35
C THR A 182 1.87 22.05 -4.14
N THR A 183 2.12 22.99 -5.05
CA THR A 183 1.10 23.52 -5.94
C THR A 183 1.55 23.50 -7.39
N MET A 184 0.59 23.57 -8.30
CA MET A 184 0.82 23.63 -9.74
C MET A 184 -0.26 24.51 -10.39
N PRO A 185 0.08 25.46 -11.27
CA PRO A 185 -0.93 26.18 -12.05
C PRO A 185 -1.79 25.23 -12.91
N VAL A 186 -3.08 25.53 -13.10
CA VAL A 186 -4.01 24.63 -13.84
C VAL A 186 -3.65 24.43 -15.32
N ASN A 187 -2.85 25.32 -15.90
CA ASN A 187 -2.36 25.25 -17.28
C ASN A 187 -1.01 24.52 -17.42
N LYS A 188 -0.49 23.94 -16.33
CA LYS A 188 0.73 23.15 -16.31
C LYS A 188 0.41 21.68 -16.02
N ASN A 189 1.30 20.81 -16.46
CA ASN A 189 1.27 19.37 -16.20
C ASN A 189 2.51 18.89 -15.44
N GLN A 190 3.37 19.80 -15.00
CA GLN A 190 4.57 19.48 -14.24
C GLN A 190 4.81 20.53 -13.16
N THR A 191 5.32 20.09 -12.02
CA THR A 191 5.76 20.94 -10.91
C THR A 191 6.90 20.24 -10.16
N ALA A 192 7.47 20.90 -9.18
CA ALA A 192 8.42 20.26 -8.26
C ALA A 192 8.15 20.70 -6.81
N TYR A 193 8.29 19.76 -5.89
CA TYR A 193 8.49 20.05 -4.47
C TYR A 193 9.99 20.27 -4.21
N ARG A 194 10.31 21.22 -3.34
CA ARG A 194 11.68 21.50 -2.89
C ARG A 194 11.69 21.82 -1.41
N SER A 195 12.56 21.17 -0.66
CA SER A 195 12.86 21.47 0.75
C SER A 195 14.30 21.07 1.02
N ASP A 196 15.10 21.98 1.57
CA ASP A 196 16.53 21.77 1.83
C ASP A 196 17.25 21.09 0.64
N ASP A 197 17.83 19.91 0.85
CA ASP A 197 18.54 19.11 -0.17
C ASP A 197 17.64 18.10 -0.91
N CYS A 198 16.32 18.20 -0.75
CA CYS A 198 15.35 17.35 -1.41
C CYS A 198 14.60 18.09 -2.52
N LYS A 199 14.54 17.46 -3.69
CA LYS A 199 13.73 17.90 -4.82
C LYS A 199 12.94 16.73 -5.40
N ILE A 200 11.62 16.87 -5.47
CA ILE A 200 10.75 15.86 -6.09
C ILE A 200 10.08 16.49 -7.30
N ASN A 201 10.38 15.99 -8.49
CA ASN A 201 9.71 16.41 -9.73
C ASN A 201 8.44 15.59 -9.93
N LEU A 202 7.33 16.26 -10.23
CA LEU A 202 6.03 15.64 -10.52
C LEU A 202 5.69 15.92 -11.98
N ASN A 203 5.44 14.88 -12.78
CA ASN A 203 5.05 14.99 -14.18
C ASN A 203 3.75 14.22 -14.46
N PHE A 204 2.68 14.95 -14.78
CA PHE A 204 1.38 14.39 -15.13
C PHE A 204 1.35 13.97 -16.60
N ALA A 205 0.96 12.72 -16.84
CA ALA A 205 0.92 12.12 -18.16
C ALA A 205 -0.31 11.22 -18.32
N PHE A 206 -0.65 10.88 -19.57
CA PHE A 206 -1.69 9.91 -19.87
C PHE A 206 -1.06 8.74 -20.64
N ASP A 207 -1.29 7.53 -20.14
CA ASP A 207 -0.92 6.28 -20.82
C ASP A 207 -2.19 5.60 -21.35
N PRO A 208 -2.27 5.23 -22.64
CA PRO A 208 -3.48 4.60 -23.20
C PRO A 208 -3.86 3.25 -22.60
N LYS A 209 -2.94 2.55 -21.91
CA LYS A 209 -3.18 1.26 -21.25
C LYS A 209 -3.45 1.42 -19.76
N GLN A 210 -2.76 2.36 -19.10
CA GLN A 210 -2.81 2.56 -17.64
C GLN A 210 -3.71 3.73 -17.19
N GLY A 211 -3.94 4.71 -18.07
CA GLY A 211 -4.77 5.88 -17.81
C GLY A 211 -3.98 7.12 -17.40
N GLN A 212 -4.70 8.07 -16.80
CA GLN A 212 -4.08 9.29 -16.26
C GLN A 212 -3.17 8.91 -15.08
N GLN A 213 -1.95 9.44 -15.09
CA GLN A 213 -0.95 9.16 -14.05
C GLN A 213 -0.14 10.41 -13.71
N VAL A 214 0.59 10.34 -12.61
CA VAL A 214 1.67 11.27 -12.27
C VAL A 214 2.93 10.46 -11.95
N ILE A 215 4.05 10.91 -12.50
CA ILE A 215 5.36 10.27 -12.38
C ILE A 215 6.21 11.15 -11.48
N LEU A 216 6.66 10.60 -10.36
CA LEU A 216 7.52 11.26 -9.40
C LEU A 216 8.96 10.80 -9.59
N LYS A 217 9.88 11.77 -9.54
CA LYS A 217 11.33 11.54 -9.46
C LYS A 217 11.89 12.35 -8.32
N GLN A 218 12.30 11.68 -7.26
CA GLN A 218 12.99 12.23 -6.11
C GLN A 218 14.47 12.27 -6.41
N ASP A 219 15.02 13.47 -6.33
CA ASP A 219 16.44 13.74 -6.24
C ASP A 219 16.72 14.07 -4.79
N SER A 220 17.38 13.16 -4.08
CA SER A 220 17.72 13.33 -2.67
C SER A 220 19.21 13.49 -2.52
N GLY A 221 19.64 14.63 -1.98
CA GLY A 221 20.97 14.79 -1.40
C GLY A 221 21.17 13.90 -0.16
N SER A 222 22.26 14.11 0.57
CA SER A 222 22.70 13.24 1.68
C SER A 222 21.71 13.08 2.86
N SER A 223 20.69 13.94 2.98
CA SER A 223 19.79 14.03 4.14
C SER A 223 18.36 13.50 3.90
N GLY A 224 18.01 13.04 2.70
CA GLY A 224 16.65 12.58 2.38
C GLY A 224 15.59 13.69 2.44
N CYS A 225 14.33 13.39 2.10
CA CYS A 225 13.25 14.38 2.09
C CYS A 225 12.60 14.64 3.46
N GLY A 226 13.29 14.29 4.56
CA GLY A 226 12.72 14.33 5.91
C GLY A 226 11.60 13.32 6.16
N PHE A 227 11.42 12.34 5.28
CA PHE A 227 10.45 11.27 5.46
C PHE A 227 10.94 10.23 6.47
N GLY A 228 10.01 9.42 7.00
CA GLY A 228 10.36 8.25 7.78
C GLY A 228 11.28 7.30 7.02
N HIS A 229 11.99 6.45 7.77
CA HIS A 229 12.98 5.53 7.20
C HIS A 229 12.40 4.69 6.05
N ASN A 230 13.12 4.59 4.93
CA ASN A 230 12.74 3.89 3.69
C ASN A 230 11.50 4.43 2.95
N VAL A 231 11.00 5.61 3.32
CA VAL A 231 9.91 6.24 2.57
C VAL A 231 10.50 7.07 1.43
N TYR A 232 10.07 6.77 0.21
CA TYR A 232 10.46 7.48 -1.01
C TYR A 232 9.22 7.83 -1.83
N ALA A 233 9.25 8.98 -2.50
CA ALA A 233 8.11 9.42 -3.32
C ALA A 233 8.20 8.91 -4.77
N ASP A 234 9.32 8.33 -5.20
CA ASP A 234 9.56 7.91 -6.58
C ASP A 234 8.51 6.97 -7.18
N GLY A 235 8.32 7.11 -8.49
CA GLY A 235 7.65 6.13 -9.32
C GLY A 235 6.32 6.62 -9.91
N HIS A 236 5.48 5.66 -10.31
CA HIS A 236 4.28 5.90 -11.11
C HIS A 236 3.02 5.78 -10.25
N TYR A 237 2.17 6.81 -10.28
CA TYR A 237 0.92 6.85 -9.54
C TYR A 237 -0.25 6.95 -10.50
N LEU A 238 -1.19 5.99 -10.43
CA LEU A 238 -2.36 5.91 -11.31
C LEU A 238 -3.53 6.67 -10.71
N LYS A 239 -4.21 7.50 -11.51
CA LYS A 239 -5.44 8.19 -11.11
C LYS A 239 -6.58 7.19 -11.00
N VAL A 240 -7.16 7.07 -9.81
CA VAL A 240 -8.24 6.10 -9.51
C VAL A 240 -9.58 6.75 -9.21
N GLU A 241 -9.57 8.03 -8.83
CA GLU A 241 -10.78 8.85 -8.57
C GLU A 241 -10.62 10.24 -9.19
N SER A 242 -11.75 10.87 -9.55
CA SER A 242 -11.80 12.22 -10.16
C SER A 242 -12.12 13.31 -9.14
#